data_AF-A0A848HGA9-F1
#
_entry.id   AF-A0A848HGA9-F1
#
_cell.length_a   1.000
_cell.length_b   1.000
_cell.length_c   1.000
_cell.angle_alpha   90.00
_cell.angle_beta   90.00
_cell.angle_gamma   90.00
#
_symmetry.space_group_name_H-M   'P 1'
#
loop_
_entity.id
_entity.type
_entity.pdbx_description
1 polymer ?
#
loop_
_entity_poly.entity_id
_entity_poly.type
_entity_poly.pdbx_seq_one_letter_code
_entity_poly.pdbx_strand_id
1 'polypeptide(L)' 'MNHRPREQRKAYAMHRMAEAIGRAIRSESAQEQERAKRWAAAWGVVSGIRSSGIRLRRDVLFDGRGKGGPRMA' A
#
# COMPACT_ATOMS: atom_id res chain seq x y z
N MET A 1 19.57 -1.20 -18.51
CA MET A 1 18.38 -1.14 -17.62
C MET A 1 17.13 -1.21 -18.47
N ASN A 2 16.36 -2.31 -18.42
CA ASN A 2 15.09 -2.43 -19.15
C ASN A 2 14.03 -1.53 -18.50
N HIS A 3 13.90 -0.30 -18.99
CA HIS A 3 12.78 0.56 -18.62
C HIS A 3 11.50 -0.03 -19.21
N ARG A 4 10.75 -0.80 -18.40
CA ARG A 4 9.38 -1.17 -18.77
C ARG A 4 8.59 0.11 -19.11
N PRO A 5 7.88 0.15 -20.24
CA PRO A 5 7.02 1.27 -20.63
C PRO A 5 6.15 1.72 -19.46
N ARG A 6 5.92 3.03 -19.36
CA ARG A 6 5.17 3.64 -18.26
C ARG A 6 3.78 3.01 -18.12
N GLU A 7 3.18 2.62 -19.23
CA GLU A 7 1.89 1.93 -19.30
C GLU A 7 1.95 0.55 -18.63
N GLN A 8 3.00 -0.23 -18.86
CA GLN A 8 3.16 -1.56 -18.24
C GLN A 8 3.31 -1.46 -16.72
N ARG A 9 4.02 -0.44 -16.22
CA ARG A 9 4.15 -0.19 -14.77
C ARG A 9 2.81 0.18 -14.14
N LYS A 10 2.00 0.99 -14.83
CA LYS A 10 0.65 1.34 -14.37
C LYS A 10 -0.28 0.12 -14.37
N ALA A 11 -0.30 -0.64 -15.46
CA ALA A 11 -1.11 -1.86 -15.57
C ALA A 11 -0.76 -2.86 -14.46
N TYR A 12 0.53 -3.07 -14.21
CA TYR A 12 0.99 -3.91 -13.11
C TYR A 12 0.53 -3.39 -11.74
N ALA A 13 0.68 -2.09 -11.48
CA ALA A 13 0.22 -1.49 -10.23
C ALA A 13 -1.30 -1.62 -10.04
N MET A 14 -2.10 -1.43 -11.09
CA MET A 14 -3.55 -1.62 -11.04
C MET A 14 -3.92 -3.08 -10.75
N HIS A 15 -3.22 -4.04 -11.37
CA HIS A 15 -3.42 -5.45 -11.10
C HIS A 15 -3.16 -5.79 -9.62
N ARG A 16 -2.03 -5.33 -9.07
CA ARG A 16 -1.68 -5.54 -7.65
C ARG A 16 -2.64 -4.85 -6.68
N MET A 17 -3.17 -3.69 -7.08
CA MET A 17 -4.23 -3.01 -6.33
C MET A 17 -5.50 -3.86 -6.29
N ALA A 18 -5.94 -4.39 -7.43
CA ALA A 18 -7.14 -5.24 -7.51
C ALA A 18 -6.99 -6.51 -6.65
N GLU A 19 -5.82 -7.16 -6.67
CA GLU A 19 -5.54 -8.30 -5.78
C GLU A 19 -5.63 -7.92 -4.29
N ALA A 20 -5.09 -6.77 -3.91
CA ALA A 20 -5.15 -6.28 -2.53
C ALA A 20 -6.58 -5.95 -2.10
N ILE A 21 -7.40 -5.37 -2.98
CA ILE A 21 -8.83 -5.17 -2.72
C ILE A 21 -9.54 -6.52 -2.53
N GLY A 22 -9.29 -7.49 -3.42
CA GLY A 22 -9.86 -8.83 -3.32
C GLY A 22 -9.42 -9.57 -2.04
N ARG A 23 -8.24 -9.27 -1.50
CA ARG A 23 -7.81 -9.77 -0.18
C ARG A 23 -8.53 -9.06 0.97
N ALA A 24 -8.71 -7.75 0.89
CA ALA A 24 -9.44 -6.99 1.92
C ALA A 24 -10.90 -7.45 2.04
N ILE A 25 -11.55 -7.75 0.91
CA ILE A 25 -12.94 -8.22 0.88
C ILE A 25 -13.08 -9.63 1.48
N ARG A 26 -12.12 -10.52 1.21
CA ARG A 26 -12.18 -11.93 1.63
C ARG A 26 -11.59 -12.20 3.01
N SER A 27 -10.82 -11.28 3.57
CA SER A 27 -10.17 -11.51 4.86
C SER A 27 -11.18 -11.46 6.00
N GLU A 28 -11.19 -12.51 6.80
CA GLU A 28 -11.99 -12.63 8.03
C GLU A 28 -11.30 -11.96 9.24
N SER A 29 -10.00 -11.68 9.13
CA SER A 29 -9.23 -10.99 10.15
C SER A 29 -9.23 -9.49 9.91
N ALA A 30 -9.70 -8.72 10.89
CA ALA A 30 -9.68 -7.26 10.83
C ALA A 30 -8.28 -6.69 10.59
N GLN A 31 -7.24 -7.33 11.14
CA GLN A 31 -5.85 -6.89 10.96
C GLN A 31 -5.34 -7.15 9.53
N GLU A 32 -5.68 -8.29 8.95
CA GLU A 32 -5.30 -8.62 7.58
C GLU A 32 -6.11 -7.81 6.57
N GLN A 33 -7.41 -7.59 6.82
CA GLN A 33 -8.24 -6.69 6.04
C GLN A 33 -7.63 -5.27 6.00
N GLU A 34 -7.21 -4.74 7.14
CA GLU A 34 -6.61 -3.42 7.23
C GLU A 34 -5.25 -3.35 6.51
N ARG A 35 -4.42 -4.40 6.65
CA ARG A 35 -3.19 -4.53 5.85
C ARG A 35 -3.50 -4.53 4.36
N ALA A 36 -4.48 -5.30 3.91
CA ALA A 36 -4.86 -5.40 2.51
C ALA A 36 -5.39 -4.06 1.95
N LYS A 37 -6.17 -3.31 2.73
CA LYS A 37 -6.60 -1.93 2.39
C LYS A 37 -5.40 -1.01 2.16
N ARG A 38 -4.37 -1.07 3.02
CA ARG A 38 -3.14 -0.26 2.87
C ARG A 38 -2.37 -0.60 1.61
N TRP A 39 -2.27 -1.89 1.29
CA TRP A 39 -1.63 -2.35 0.07
C TRP A 39 -2.39 -1.89 -1.18
N ALA A 40 -3.72 -1.96 -1.17
CA ALA A 40 -4.54 -1.45 -2.27
C ALA A 40 -4.27 0.04 -2.50
N ALA A 41 -4.27 0.83 -1.45
CA ALA A 41 -4.07 2.27 -1.58
C ALA A 41 -2.62 2.64 -1.96
N ALA A 42 -1.60 1.90 -1.50
CA ALA A 42 -0.22 2.07 -1.95
C ALA A 42 -0.07 1.79 -3.47
N TRP A 43 -0.64 0.68 -3.95
CA TRP A 43 -0.63 0.36 -5.38
C TRP A 43 -1.47 1.33 -6.21
N GLY A 44 -2.55 1.86 -5.64
CA GLY A 44 -3.32 2.96 -6.22
C GLY A 44 -2.45 4.18 -6.52
N VAL A 45 -1.65 4.63 -5.54
CA VAL A 45 -0.72 5.76 -5.72
C VAL A 45 0.29 5.48 -6.85
N VAL A 46 0.86 4.27 -6.90
CA VAL A 46 1.81 3.87 -7.96
C VAL A 46 1.14 3.85 -9.34
N SER A 47 -0.14 3.47 -9.43
CA SER A 47 -0.91 3.49 -10.67
C SER A 47 -1.32 4.91 -11.12
N GLY A 48 -1.22 5.89 -10.23
CA GLY A 48 -1.66 7.28 -10.46
C GLY A 48 -3.08 7.57 -9.95
N ILE A 49 -3.75 6.59 -9.32
CA ILE A 49 -5.04 6.76 -8.67
C ILE A 49 -4.79 7.33 -7.26
N ARG A 50 -5.22 8.57 -7.03
CA ARG A 50 -5.20 9.19 -5.70
C ARG A 50 -6.60 9.11 -5.11
N SER A 51 -6.76 8.48 -3.96
CA SER A 51 -8.03 8.51 -3.24
C SER A 51 -8.09 9.75 -2.36
N SER A 52 -9.06 10.64 -2.60
CA SER A 52 -9.30 11.84 -1.78
C SER A 52 -9.90 11.52 -0.41
N GLY A 53 -10.52 10.33 -0.26
CA GLY A 53 -11.17 9.88 0.97
C GLY A 53 -10.34 8.93 1.83
N ILE A 54 -9.36 8.22 1.25
CA ILE A 54 -8.42 7.40 2.02
C ILE A 54 -7.22 8.30 2.35
N ARG A 55 -7.34 9.10 3.41
CA ARG A 55 -6.14 9.58 4.12
C ARG A 55 -5.50 8.36 4.77
N LEU A 56 -4.64 7.70 4.00
CA LEU A 56 -3.58 6.91 4.59
C LEU A 56 -2.76 7.86 5.45
N ARG A 57 -3.12 7.90 6.73
CA ARG A 57 -2.35 8.46 7.83
C ARG A 57 -0.87 8.18 7.56
N ARG A 58 -0.05 9.22 7.51
CA ARG A 58 1.36 9.13 7.07
C ARG A 58 2.13 8.10 7.90
N ASP A 59 1.79 7.98 9.17
CA ASP A 59 2.18 6.96 10.14
C ASP A 59 1.84 5.52 9.73
N VAL A 60 0.79 5.31 8.94
CA VAL A 60 0.36 3.99 8.44
C VAL A 60 1.09 3.58 7.15
N LEU A 61 1.45 4.56 6.32
CA LEU A 61 2.26 4.35 5.10
C LEU A 61 3.75 4.26 5.39
N PHE A 62 4.20 4.99 6.41
CA PHE A 62 5.56 5.05 6.87
C PHE A 62 5.57 4.63 8.35
N ASP A 63 5.31 3.35 8.64
CA ASP A 63 5.70 2.78 9.94
C ASP A 63 7.23 2.75 9.96
N GLY A 64 7.82 3.84 10.43
CA GLY A 64 9.24 4.03 10.66
C GLY A 64 9.75 3.21 11.83
N ARG A 65 9.44 1.91 11.87
CA ARG A 65 10.20 0.98 12.71
C ARG A 65 11.56 0.73 12.08
N GLY A 66 12.50 1.58 12.45
CA GLY A 66 13.90 1.37 12.09
C GLY A 66 14.93 2.43 12.47
N LYS A 67 14.74 3.27 13.51
CA LYS A 67 15.86 3.81 14.33
C LYS A 67 15.34 4.71 15.46
N GLY A 68 15.30 4.15 16.66
CA GLY A 68 14.96 4.85 17.89
C GLY A 68 14.91 3.87 19.05
N GLY A 69 16.01 3.15 19.28
CA GLY A 69 16.16 2.35 20.49
C GLY A 69 16.30 3.25 21.72
N PRO A 70 15.87 2.80 22.91
CA PRO A 70 15.94 3.60 24.12
C PRO A 70 17.40 3.84 24.51
N ARG A 71 17.80 5.10 24.68
CA ARG A 71 19.00 5.43 25.46
C ARG A 71 18.64 5.24 26.93
N MET A 72 19.07 4.12 27.50
CA MET A 72 19.34 4.04 28.93
C MET A 72 20.76 4.52 29.18
N ALA A 73 20.87 5.63 29.90
CA ALA A 73 21.95 6.00 30.82
C ALA A 73 21.43 7.16 31.67
#